data_AF-A0A183U086-F1
#
_entry.id   AF-A0A183U086-F1
#
_cell.length_a   1.000
_cell.length_b   1.000
_cell.length_c   1.000
_cell.angle_alpha   90.00
_cell.angle_beta   90.00
_cell.angle_gamma   90.00
#
_symmetry.space_group_name_H-M   'P 1'
#
loop_
_entity.id
_entity.type
_entity.pdbx_description
1 polymer ?
#
loop_
_entity_poly.entity_id
_entity_poly.type
_entity_poly.pdbx_seq_one_letter_code
_entity_poly.pdbx_strand_id
1 'polypeptide(L)'
;MSNFQIVKVCEQLEEAGSVERLAAFLWTVSHQPYGEEVNNVLRANESVLRAKALVCFHMGNFQEMYRILESHKFTNGSHSKLQAMWQEAHYQEAEKLRGRPLGPVDKYRVRKKYPMPRTIWDGEQKAHCFKERTRFEI
;
A
#
# COMPACT_ATOMS: atom_id res chain seq x y z
N MET A 1 -0.05 -24.67 1.69
CA MET A 1 1.12 -23.76 1.79
C MET A 1 1.29 -23.37 3.24
N SER A 2 2.53 -23.21 3.73
CA SER A 2 2.76 -22.72 5.09
C SER A 2 2.63 -21.20 5.17
N ASN A 3 2.36 -20.69 6.37
CA ASN A 3 2.26 -19.25 6.68
C ASN A 3 3.48 -18.46 6.16
N PHE A 4 4.68 -19.00 6.42
CA PHE A 4 5.94 -18.40 5.98
C PHE A 4 6.08 -18.35 4.45
N GLN A 5 5.62 -19.39 3.75
CA GLN A 5 5.67 -19.40 2.28
C GLN A 5 4.78 -18.31 1.68
N ILE A 6 3.60 -18.07 2.25
CA ILE A 6 2.67 -17.03 1.76
C ILE A 6 3.30 -15.65 1.88
N VAL A 7 3.87 -15.33 3.04
CA VAL A 7 4.55 -14.05 3.29
C VAL A 7 5.71 -13.86 2.32
N LYS A 8 6.58 -14.86 2.19
CA LYS A 8 7.76 -14.81 1.30
C LYS A 8 7.37 -14.61 -0.16
N VAL A 9 6.32 -15.28 -0.64
CA VAL A 9 5.82 -15.11 -2.01
C VAL A 9 5.26 -13.70 -2.21
N CYS A 10 4.49 -13.16 -1.25
CA CYS A 10 4.00 -11.78 -1.32
C CYS A 10 5.15 -10.77 -1.42
N GLU A 11 6.19 -10.91 -0.59
CA GLU A 11 7.36 -10.03 -0.59
C GLU A 11 8.14 -10.10 -1.91
N GLN A 12 8.38 -11.31 -2.42
CA GLN A 12 9.08 -11.51 -3.69
C GLN A 12 8.32 -10.91 -4.88
N LEU A 13 7.01 -11.12 -4.95
CA LEU A 13 6.18 -10.58 -6.03
C LEU A 13 6.05 -9.06 -5.95
N GLU A 14 6.01 -8.51 -4.73
CA GLU A 14 6.03 -7.07 -4.50
C GLU A 14 7.37 -6.44 -4.92
N GLU A 15 8.50 -7.05 -4.57
CA GLU A 15 9.85 -6.59 -4.93
C GLU A 15 10.11 -6.71 -6.43
N ALA A 16 9.62 -7.78 -7.06
CA ALA A 16 9.67 -7.95 -8.50
C ALA A 16 8.74 -6.99 -9.27
N GLY A 17 7.86 -6.26 -8.58
CA GLY A 17 6.89 -5.34 -9.18
C GLY A 17 5.79 -6.04 -10.00
N SER A 18 5.63 -7.36 -9.85
CA SER A 18 4.67 -8.15 -10.62
C SER A 18 3.30 -8.15 -9.94
N VAL A 19 2.62 -7.01 -9.98
CA VAL A 19 1.35 -6.80 -9.25
C VAL A 19 0.22 -7.69 -9.75
N GLU A 20 0.17 -7.99 -11.05
CA GLU A 20 -0.84 -8.91 -11.62
C GLU A 20 -0.70 -10.33 -11.07
N ARG A 21 0.53 -10.83 -10.96
CA ARG A 21 0.81 -12.14 -10.37
C ARG A 21 0.50 -12.15 -8.87
N LEU A 22 0.80 -11.04 -8.18
CA LEU A 22 0.44 -10.87 -6.78
C LEU A 22 -1.08 -10.90 -6.56
N ALA A 23 -1.84 -10.26 -7.45
CA ALA A 23 -3.31 -10.26 -7.40
C ALA A 23 -3.87 -11.67 -7.59
N ALA A 24 -3.40 -12.40 -8.62
CA ALA A 24 -3.81 -13.77 -8.88
C ALA A 24 -3.45 -14.72 -7.72
N PHE A 25 -2.26 -14.54 -7.13
CA PHE A 25 -1.82 -15.30 -5.97
C PHE A 25 -2.72 -15.04 -4.76
N LEU A 26 -2.96 -13.78 -4.40
CA LEU A 26 -3.80 -13.40 -3.27
C LEU A 26 -5.25 -13.87 -3.43
N TRP A 27 -5.79 -13.81 -4.66
CA TRP A 27 -7.12 -14.33 -4.98
C TRP A 27 -7.19 -15.85 -4.79
N THR A 28 -6.21 -16.58 -5.31
CA THR A 28 -6.14 -18.04 -5.15
C THR A 28 -6.04 -18.41 -3.68
N VAL A 29 -5.19 -17.70 -2.92
CA VAL A 29 -4.96 -18.00 -1.51
C VAL A 29 -6.17 -17.64 -0.63
N SER A 30 -6.98 -16.65 -1.01
CA SER A 30 -8.22 -16.33 -0.27
C SER A 30 -9.38 -17.28 -0.55
N HIS A 31 -9.38 -17.99 -1.69
CA HIS A 31 -10.46 -18.89 -2.09
C HIS A 31 -10.19 -20.37 -1.82
N GLN A 32 -8.96 -20.72 -1.43
CA GLN A 32 -8.65 -22.07 -1.01
C GLN A 32 -9.07 -22.31 0.46
N PRO A 33 -9.61 -23.50 0.79
CA PRO A 33 -9.97 -23.85 2.15
C PRO A 33 -8.71 -24.17 2.95
N TYR A 34 -8.02 -23.13 3.42
CA TYR A 34 -6.94 -23.28 4.38
C TYR A 34 -7.44 -23.31 5.82
N GLY A 35 -6.62 -23.87 6.71
CA GLY A 35 -6.87 -23.82 8.15
C GLY A 35 -6.96 -22.39 8.69
N GLU A 36 -7.54 -22.25 9.87
CA GLU A 36 -7.76 -20.97 10.56
C GLU A 36 -6.48 -20.13 10.71
N GLU A 37 -5.33 -20.78 10.91
CA GLU A 37 -4.02 -20.12 11.01
C GLU A 37 -3.64 -19.34 9.75
N VAL A 38 -3.85 -19.90 8.56
CA VAL A 38 -3.54 -19.24 7.29
C VAL A 38 -4.48 -18.05 7.09
N ASN A 39 -5.75 -18.22 7.42
CA ASN A 39 -6.73 -17.13 7.38
C ASN A 39 -6.35 -15.98 8.31
N ASN A 40 -5.81 -16.30 9.50
CA ASN A 40 -5.31 -15.28 10.42
C ASN A 40 -4.11 -14.53 9.82
N VAL A 41 -3.15 -15.23 9.22
CA VAL A 41 -2.02 -14.60 8.52
C VAL A 41 -2.51 -13.70 7.39
N LEU A 42 -3.49 -14.12 6.61
CA LEU A 42 -4.04 -13.30 5.53
C LEU A 42 -4.73 -12.03 6.01
N ARG A 43 -5.21 -12.00 7.25
CA ARG A 43 -5.93 -10.86 7.85
C ARG A 43 -5.05 -9.96 8.70
N ALA A 44 -4.01 -10.50 9.34
CA ALA A 44 -3.23 -9.77 10.33
C ALA A 44 -1.77 -9.51 9.91
N ASN A 45 -1.22 -10.27 8.94
CA ASN A 45 0.18 -10.12 8.57
C ASN A 45 0.40 -8.86 7.72
N GLU A 46 1.31 -8.00 8.18
CA GLU A 46 1.62 -6.72 7.55
C GLU A 46 2.05 -6.86 6.08
N SER A 47 2.95 -7.78 5.76
CA SER A 47 3.43 -7.99 4.38
C SER A 47 2.29 -8.39 3.45
N VAL A 48 1.38 -9.25 3.91
CA VAL A 48 0.19 -9.64 3.12
C VAL A 48 -0.77 -8.46 2.97
N LEU A 49 -1.04 -7.70 4.03
CA LEU A 49 -1.93 -6.55 3.98
C LEU A 49 -1.39 -5.44 3.06
N ARG A 50 -0.09 -5.19 3.10
CA ARG A 50 0.60 -4.26 2.20
C ARG A 50 0.50 -4.72 0.74
N ALA A 51 0.74 -6.01 0.48
CA ALA A 51 0.55 -6.61 -0.83
C ALA A 51 -0.90 -6.48 -1.34
N LYS A 52 -1.89 -6.72 -0.48
CA LYS A 52 -3.31 -6.52 -0.79
C LYS A 52 -3.63 -5.06 -1.13
N ALA A 53 -3.14 -4.11 -0.33
CA ALA A 53 -3.33 -2.69 -0.59
C ALA A 53 -2.73 -2.28 -1.94
N LEU A 54 -1.53 -2.78 -2.27
CA LEU A 54 -0.87 -2.54 -3.55
C LEU A 54 -1.67 -3.08 -4.74
N VAL A 55 -2.20 -4.30 -4.61
CA VAL A 55 -3.07 -4.89 -5.63
C VAL A 55 -4.34 -4.06 -5.81
N CYS A 56 -4.99 -3.65 -4.71
CA CYS A 56 -6.19 -2.80 -4.77
C CYS A 56 -5.91 -1.46 -5.46
N PHE A 57 -4.77 -0.84 -5.17
CA PHE A 57 -4.32 0.38 -5.85
C PHE A 57 -4.16 0.17 -7.36
N HIS A 58 -3.49 -0.90 -7.78
CA HIS A 58 -3.29 -1.19 -9.21
C HIS A 58 -4.57 -1.58 -9.95
N MET A 59 -5.52 -2.23 -9.27
CA MET A 59 -6.84 -2.56 -9.83
C MET A 59 -7.80 -1.36 -9.85
N GLY A 60 -7.41 -0.21 -9.28
CA GLY A 60 -8.27 0.96 -9.13
C GLY A 60 -9.38 0.78 -8.08
N ASN A 61 -9.29 -0.26 -7.24
CA ASN A 61 -10.20 -0.47 -6.11
C ASN A 61 -9.71 0.30 -4.88
N PHE A 62 -9.77 1.62 -4.96
CA PHE A 62 -9.26 2.49 -3.91
C PHE A 62 -10.05 2.38 -2.60
N GLN A 63 -11.36 2.08 -2.65
CA GLN A 63 -12.18 1.88 -1.44
C GLN A 63 -11.65 0.76 -0.55
N GLU A 64 -11.30 -0.39 -1.14
CA GLU A 64 -10.73 -1.50 -0.37
C GLU A 64 -9.35 -1.15 0.19
N MET A 65 -8.53 -0.48 -0.63
CA MET A 65 -7.23 0.02 -0.19
C MET A 65 -7.38 0.93 1.04
N TYR A 66 -8.27 1.93 1.00
CA TYR A 66 -8.51 2.82 2.14
C TYR A 66 -8.92 2.04 3.39
N ARG A 67 -9.85 1.08 3.25
CA ARG A 67 -10.29 0.23 4.37
C ARG A 67 -9.13 -0.54 5.01
N ILE A 68 -8.26 -1.14 4.20
CA ILE A 68 -7.09 -1.89 4.69
C ILE A 68 -6.16 -0.95 5.48
N LEU A 69 -5.87 0.22 4.90
CA LEU A 69 -4.97 1.20 5.50
C LEU A 69 -5.54 1.79 6.79
N GLU A 70 -6.85 1.99 6.89
CA GLU A 70 -7.51 2.53 8.09
C GLU A 70 -7.70 1.48 9.19
N SER A 71 -7.80 0.19 8.83
CA SER A 71 -8.12 -0.88 9.78
C SER A 71 -6.90 -1.47 10.49
N HIS A 72 -5.71 -1.42 9.89
CA HIS A 72 -4.52 -2.09 10.40
C HIS A 72 -3.38 -1.11 10.63
N LYS A 73 -2.65 -1.27 11.74
CA LYS A 73 -1.43 -0.51 12.00
C LYS A 73 -0.27 -1.13 11.24
N PHE A 74 0.53 -0.28 10.60
CA PHE A 74 1.73 -0.69 9.86
C PHE A 74 2.98 -0.20 10.60
N THR A 75 4.12 -0.82 10.32
CA THR A 75 5.41 -0.35 10.85
C THR A 75 5.95 0.82 10.03
N ASN A 76 6.84 1.62 10.63
CA ASN A 76 7.40 2.83 10.02
C ASN A 76 8.14 2.54 8.71
N GLY A 77 8.69 1.33 8.56
CA GLY A 77 9.32 0.88 7.31
C GLY A 77 8.36 0.84 6.12
N SER A 78 7.09 0.51 6.37
CA SER A 78 6.04 0.44 5.34
C SER A 78 5.34 1.78 5.11
N HIS A 79 5.30 2.66 6.10
CA HIS A 79 4.54 3.93 6.06
C HIS A 79 4.85 4.77 4.83
N SER A 80 6.12 4.94 4.47
CA SER A 80 6.50 5.78 3.31
C SER A 80 5.83 5.32 2.01
N LYS A 81 5.73 4.00 1.79
CA LYS A 81 5.09 3.42 0.62
C LYS A 81 3.56 3.58 0.68
N LEU A 82 2.96 3.33 1.84
CA LEU A 82 1.52 3.41 2.05
C LEU A 82 0.99 4.85 1.97
N GLN A 83 1.73 5.82 2.52
CA GLN A 83 1.41 7.24 2.43
C GLN A 83 1.46 7.77 1.00
N ALA A 84 2.43 7.29 0.19
CA ALA A 84 2.51 7.63 -1.22
C ALA A 84 1.30 7.07 -1.97
N MET A 85 0.94 5.81 -1.71
CA MET A 85 -0.21 5.14 -2.31
C MET A 85 -1.54 5.82 -1.94
N TRP A 86 -1.73 6.21 -0.67
CA TRP A 86 -2.90 6.96 -0.21
C TRP A 86 -3.09 8.28 -0.96
N GLN A 87 -2.02 9.08 -1.07
CA GLN A 87 -2.08 10.36 -1.76
C GLN A 87 -2.32 10.19 -3.25
N GLU A 88 -1.60 9.25 -3.87
CA GLU A 88 -1.69 8.99 -5.31
C GLU A 88 -3.09 8.47 -5.68
N ALA A 89 -3.69 7.59 -4.88
CA ALA A 89 -5.05 7.09 -5.10
C ALA A 89 -6.07 8.25 -5.12
N HIS A 90 -6.01 9.13 -4.12
CA HIS A 90 -6.91 10.28 -4.07
C HIS A 90 -6.64 11.29 -5.19
N TYR A 91 -5.39 11.45 -5.64
CA TYR A 91 -5.09 12.25 -6.81
C TYR A 91 -5.69 11.65 -8.07
N GLN A 92 -5.53 10.35 -8.30
CA GLN A 92 -6.10 9.67 -9.47
C GLN A 92 -7.64 9.75 -9.48
N GLU A 93 -8.31 9.56 -8.34
CA GLU A 93 -9.76 9.73 -8.25
C GLU A 93 -10.19 11.17 -8.58
N ALA A 94 -9.46 12.16 -8.06
CA ALA A 94 -9.77 13.57 -8.30
C ALA A 94 -9.43 14.01 -9.75
N GLU A 95 -8.38 13.47 -10.37
CA GLU A 95 -8.05 13.67 -11.78
C GLU A 95 -9.12 13.06 -12.68
N LYS A 96 -9.55 11.82 -12.38
CA LYS A 96 -10.61 11.13 -13.11
C LYS A 96 -11.93 11.88 -13.02
N LEU A 97 -12.29 12.40 -11.84
CA LEU A 97 -13.51 13.20 -11.65
C LEU A 97 -13.46 14.54 -12.41
N ARG A 98 -12.27 15.15 -12.50
CA ARG A 98 -12.08 16.46 -13.15
C ARG A 98 -11.80 16.38 -14.64
N GLY A 99 -11.40 15.22 -15.16
CA GLY A 99 -10.99 15.02 -16.56
C GLY A 99 -9.72 15.79 -16.95
N ARG A 100 -8.92 16.24 -15.99
CA ARG A 100 -7.66 16.96 -16.23
C ARG A 100 -6.64 16.71 -15.11
N PRO A 101 -5.33 16.86 -15.40
CA PRO A 101 -4.29 16.74 -14.37
C PRO A 101 -4.48 17.73 -13.22
N LEU A 102 -4.15 17.32 -12.00
CA LEU A 102 -4.24 18.18 -10.83
C LEU A 102 -3.05 19.14 -10.75
N GLY A 103 -3.35 20.44 -10.68
CA GLY A 103 -2.36 21.45 -10.34
C GLY A 103 -1.99 21.42 -8.84
N PRO A 104 -0.92 22.13 -8.43
CA PRO A 104 -0.45 22.15 -7.04
C PRO A 104 -1.53 22.53 -6.02
N VAL A 105 -2.39 23.49 -6.38
CA VAL A 105 -3.50 23.96 -5.53
C VAL A 105 -4.56 22.87 -5.34
N ASP A 106 -4.88 22.12 -6.39
CA ASP A 106 -5.86 21.05 -6.27
C ASP A 106 -5.29 19.86 -5.49
N LYS A 107 -4.00 19.53 -5.68
CA LYS A 107 -3.30 18.54 -4.84
C LYS A 107 -3.29 18.94 -3.37
N TYR A 108 -3.16 20.23 -3.06
CA TYR A 108 -3.31 20.73 -1.69
C TYR A 108 -4.74 20.55 -1.16
N ARG A 109 -5.76 20.88 -1.95
CA ARG A 109 -7.17 20.67 -1.56
C ARG A 109 -7.48 19.20 -1.28
N VAL A 110 -6.98 18.29 -2.11
CA VAL A 110 -7.13 16.84 -1.93
C VAL A 110 -6.49 16.39 -0.62
N ARG A 111 -5.22 16.76 -0.37
CA ARG A 111 -4.53 16.43 0.90
C ARG A 111 -5.23 16.97 2.14
N LYS A 112 -5.80 18.17 2.05
CA LYS A 112 -6.57 18.76 3.15
C LYS A 112 -7.91 18.04 3.37
N LYS A 113 -8.55 17.59 2.30
CA LYS A 113 -9.83 16.88 2.36
C LYS A 113 -9.67 15.44 2.87
N TYR A 114 -8.58 14.77 2.52
CA TYR A 114 -8.30 13.38 2.84
C TYR A 114 -6.96 13.25 3.59
N PRO A 115 -6.92 13.64 4.88
CA PRO A 115 -5.70 13.49 5.68
C PRO A 115 -5.33 12.02 5.84
N MET A 116 -4.04 11.73 6.00
CA MET A 116 -3.57 10.36 6.19
C MET A 116 -4.09 9.78 7.52
N PRO A 117 -4.52 8.50 7.53
CA PRO A 117 -4.98 7.87 8.76
C PRO A 117 -3.81 7.59 9.72
N ARG A 118 -4.10 7.59 11.03
CA ARG A 118 -3.11 7.39 12.10
C ARG A 118 -2.41 6.02 12.09
N THR A 119 -2.93 5.10 11.31
CA THR A 119 -2.41 3.75 11.09
C THR A 119 -1.17 3.70 10.20
N ILE A 120 -0.99 4.72 9.36
CA ILE A 120 0.16 4.91 8.46
C ILE A 120 0.84 6.27 8.68
N TRP A 121 0.47 6.98 9.75
CA TRP A 121 0.94 8.32 10.07
C TRP A 121 0.94 8.58 11.57
N ASP A 122 2.13 8.68 12.16
CA ASP A 122 2.30 8.80 13.61
C ASP A 122 2.30 10.25 14.09
N GLY A 123 2.12 11.22 13.19
CA GLY A 123 2.24 12.64 13.51
C GLY A 123 3.65 13.22 13.31
N GLU A 124 4.66 12.41 12.99
CA GLU A 124 5.98 12.92 12.62
C GLU A 124 5.93 13.66 11.28
N GLN A 125 6.09 14.98 11.34
CA GLN A 125 6.46 15.76 10.16
C GLN A 125 7.75 15.18 9.59
N LYS A 126 7.72 14.75 8.32
CA LYS A 126 8.89 14.19 7.64
C LYS A 126 10.11 15.11 7.83
N ALA A 127 11.07 14.69 8.63
CA ALA A 127 12.47 14.96 8.31
C ALA A 127 12.67 14.38 6.92
N HIS A 128 12.91 15.27 5.97
CA HIS A 128 13.14 14.95 4.57
C HIS A 128 14.42 14.11 4.49
N CYS A 129 14.33 12.80 4.68
CA CYS A 129 15.45 11.89 4.46
C CYS A 129 15.65 11.77 2.96
N PHE A 130 16.31 12.79 2.42
CA PHE A 130 16.92 12.82 1.11
C PHE A 130 17.72 11.53 0.98
N LYS A 131 17.39 10.71 -0.01
CA LYS A 131 18.21 9.56 -0.41
C LYS A 131 19.62 10.09 -0.68
N GLU A 132 20.53 9.94 0.27
CA GLU A 132 21.96 10.05 0.01
C GLU A 132 22.29 8.99 -1.03
N ARG A 133 22.45 9.43 -2.28
CA ARG A 133 23.21 8.69 -3.27
C ARG A 133 24.63 8.63 -2.74
N THR A 134 25.05 7.42 -2.40
CA THR A 134 26.43 7.05 -2.09
C THR A 134 27.37 7.74 -3.06
N ARG A 135 28.07 8.78 -2.61
CA ARG A 135 29.17 9.39 -3.34
C ARG A 135 30.35 8.47 -3.12
N PHE A 136 30.64 7.62 -4.11
CA PHE A 136 31.89 6.88 -4.15
C PHE A 136 33.05 7.90 -4.20
N GLU A 137 33.95 7.80 -3.23
CA GLU A 137 35.21 8.52 -3.20
C GLU A 137 36.11 8.07 -4.35
N ILE A 138 36.79 9.03 -4.99
CA ILE A 138 38.04 8.84 -5.72
C ILE A 138 39.00 9.89 -5.18
#